data_AF-A0A2S5N149-F1
#
_entry.id   AF-A0A2S5N149-F1
#
_cell.length_a   1.000
_cell.length_b   1.000
_cell.length_c   1.000
_cell.angle_alpha   90.00
_cell.angle_beta   90.00
_cell.angle_gamma   90.00
#
_symmetry.space_group_name_H-M   'P 1'
#
loop_
_entity.id
_entity.type
_entity.pdbx_description
1 polymer ?
#
loop_
_entity_poly.entity_id
_entity_poly.type
_entity_poly.pdbx_seq_one_letter_code
_entity_poly.pdbx_strand_id
1 'polypeptide(L)'
;MRGWARSLAVLLLILVPAAADAAAKKAREPAKAFERAESVLKWINGYRGEPEPAKLPAAVRAMGEYGLLRELDQAGLQVGFIAGVLATNPDDAARLIAQMFPMPPEDQVILIKAIAFSGLPNWKAVLSAFAERMPARQVLIDKYLFGDGKTLFELPLDEGSFVLDSHWGYYFGSGSEAAVGRIVSALAWMSEGDSVDRLTIAAMAKWTLASNATRDKDLLDTLKGQMNVQESDVARRHLREVILAAETFETAKIRRDAVAAIDQLKARGPESARNYAWWGQAGQTVLALGCVAASAMGQVQLGIPCVVGGAVSTAALKYLAPTTP
;
A
#
# COMPACT_ATOMS: atom_id res chain seq x y z
N MET A 1 31.30 73.32 -25.06
CA MET A 1 30.15 73.01 -24.18
C MET A 1 29.27 71.98 -24.86
N ARG A 2 28.90 70.92 -24.12
CA ARG A 2 27.79 69.97 -24.37
C ARG A 2 27.92 68.99 -25.55
N GLY A 3 27.79 67.70 -25.24
CA GLY A 3 27.51 66.67 -26.26
C GLY A 3 27.85 65.22 -25.91
N TRP A 4 27.69 64.77 -24.66
CA TRP A 4 27.55 63.34 -24.37
C TRP A 4 26.24 62.82 -24.97
N ALA A 5 26.26 61.73 -25.75
CA ALA A 5 25.28 60.62 -25.69
C ALA A 5 25.30 59.68 -26.92
N ARG A 6 25.39 58.37 -26.63
CA ARG A 6 24.67 57.23 -27.26
C ARG A 6 25.24 56.76 -28.63
N SER A 7 25.58 55.48 -28.86
CA SER A 7 25.05 54.22 -28.34
C SER A 7 26.06 53.08 -28.50
N LEU A 8 26.41 52.38 -27.42
CA LEU A 8 26.85 50.98 -27.49
C LEU A 8 25.59 50.11 -27.35
N ALA A 9 25.22 49.41 -28.42
CA ALA A 9 24.19 48.38 -28.35
C ALA A 9 24.80 47.14 -27.66
N VAL A 10 24.26 46.83 -26.50
CA VAL A 10 24.60 45.68 -25.67
C VAL A 10 24.14 44.40 -26.38
N LEU A 11 25.08 43.55 -26.76
CA LEU A 11 24.82 42.14 -27.07
C LEU A 11 24.56 41.43 -25.73
N LEU A 12 23.30 41.31 -25.34
CA LEU A 12 22.91 40.61 -24.11
C LEU A 12 22.76 39.12 -24.41
N LEU A 13 23.61 38.34 -23.74
CA LEU A 13 23.75 36.90 -23.84
C LEU A 13 22.41 36.16 -23.71
N ILE A 14 22.02 35.43 -24.76
CA ILE A 14 21.08 34.30 -24.64
C ILE A 14 21.90 33.11 -24.12
N LEU A 15 21.95 32.95 -22.80
CA LEU A 15 22.64 31.82 -22.17
C LEU A 15 21.80 31.25 -21.02
N VAL A 16 20.53 30.95 -21.27
CA VAL A 16 19.73 30.10 -20.38
C VAL A 16 18.72 29.28 -21.21
N PRO A 17 19.06 28.05 -21.65
CA PRO A 17 18.01 27.02 -21.63
C PRO A 17 18.44 25.65 -21.10
N ALA A 18 19.74 25.34 -21.03
CA ALA A 18 20.19 23.96 -20.79
C ALA A 18 19.82 23.40 -19.40
N ALA A 19 19.80 24.24 -18.36
CA ALA A 19 19.44 23.81 -17.01
C ALA A 19 17.92 23.58 -16.83
N ALA A 20 17.10 24.40 -17.49
CA ALA A 20 15.65 24.27 -17.45
C ALA A 20 15.16 23.05 -18.24
N ASP A 21 15.76 22.77 -19.40
CA ASP A 21 15.45 21.58 -20.20
C ASP A 21 15.88 20.27 -19.52
N ALA A 22 17.02 20.27 -18.82
CA ALA A 22 17.48 19.12 -18.06
C ALA A 22 16.57 18.82 -16.85
N ALA A 23 16.16 19.85 -16.11
CA ALA A 23 15.22 19.71 -15.00
C ALA A 23 13.83 19.26 -15.48
N ALA A 24 13.34 19.80 -16.61
CA ALA A 24 12.07 19.41 -17.21
C ALA A 24 12.09 17.99 -17.78
N LYS A 25 13.20 17.53 -18.37
CA LYS A 25 13.39 16.13 -18.79
C LYS A 25 13.39 15.18 -17.59
N LYS A 26 14.13 15.52 -16.53
CA LYS A 26 14.21 14.71 -15.29
C LYS A 26 12.86 14.65 -14.54
N ALA A 27 12.01 15.67 -14.67
CA ALA A 27 10.65 15.67 -14.16
C ALA A 27 9.63 14.91 -15.06
N ARG A 28 9.90 14.83 -16.38
CA ARG A 28 9.06 14.10 -17.35
C ARG A 28 9.25 12.59 -17.35
N GLU A 29 10.46 12.10 -17.05
CA GLU A 29 10.75 10.66 -17.00
C GLU A 29 9.92 9.89 -15.93
N PRO A 30 9.80 10.37 -14.67
CA PRO A 30 8.94 9.74 -13.67
C PRO A 30 7.45 9.75 -14.04
N ALA A 31 7.00 10.78 -14.76
CA ALA A 31 5.61 10.88 -15.20
C ALA A 31 5.25 9.83 -16.28
N LYS A 32 6.21 9.48 -17.14
CA LYS A 32 6.05 8.37 -18.11
C LYS A 32 6.11 6.98 -17.47
N ALA A 33 6.72 6.86 -16.29
CA ALA A 33 6.87 5.57 -15.61
C ALA A 33 5.53 4.99 -15.11
N PHE A 34 4.50 5.83 -14.95
CA PHE A 34 3.21 5.45 -14.38
C PHE A 34 2.03 5.74 -15.32
N GLU A 35 2.17 5.44 -16.61
CA GLU A 35 1.12 5.63 -17.62
C GLU A 35 -0.12 4.72 -17.42
N ARG A 36 -0.02 3.70 -16.55
CA ARG A 36 -1.14 2.81 -16.20
C ARG A 36 -1.07 2.38 -14.73
N ALA A 37 -2.22 2.06 -14.14
CA ALA A 37 -2.34 1.62 -12.74
C ALA A 37 -1.48 0.38 -12.42
N GLU A 38 -1.36 -0.55 -13.37
CA GLU A 38 -0.49 -1.74 -13.29
C GLU A 38 0.96 -1.38 -13.00
N SER A 39 1.43 -0.29 -13.60
CA SER A 39 2.82 0.14 -13.52
C SER A 39 3.17 0.58 -12.11
N VAL A 40 2.19 1.18 -11.40
CA VAL A 40 2.34 1.56 -9.99
C VAL A 40 2.49 0.31 -9.11
N LEU A 41 1.61 -0.68 -9.27
CA LEU A 41 1.68 -1.92 -8.49
C LEU A 41 2.95 -2.72 -8.79
N LYS A 42 3.36 -2.80 -10.06
CA LYS A 42 4.62 -3.44 -10.45
C LYS A 42 5.81 -2.75 -9.79
N TRP A 43 5.81 -1.42 -9.76
CA TRP A 43 6.86 -0.64 -9.12
C TRP A 43 6.89 -0.85 -7.61
N ILE A 44 5.75 -0.81 -6.92
CA ILE A 44 5.67 -1.09 -5.46
C ILE A 44 6.30 -2.45 -5.14
N ASN A 45 5.92 -3.50 -5.85
CA ASN A 45 6.41 -4.85 -5.59
C ASN A 45 7.92 -5.02 -5.87
N GLY A 46 8.47 -4.25 -6.82
CA GLY A 46 9.89 -4.30 -7.18
C GLY A 46 10.77 -3.29 -6.43
N TYR A 47 10.18 -2.35 -5.70
CA TYR A 47 10.85 -1.15 -5.19
C TYR A 47 12.10 -1.45 -4.35
N ARG A 48 12.07 -2.48 -3.50
CA ARG A 48 13.20 -2.78 -2.61
C ARG A 48 14.45 -3.28 -3.32
N GLY A 49 14.29 -3.90 -4.50
CA GLY A 49 15.44 -4.37 -5.28
C GLY A 49 16.26 -3.21 -5.85
N GLU A 50 15.61 -2.11 -6.21
CA GLU A 50 16.24 -0.89 -6.71
C GLU A 50 15.41 0.33 -6.24
N PRO A 51 15.67 0.85 -5.03
CA PRO A 51 14.87 1.94 -4.47
C PRO A 51 14.99 3.24 -5.27
N GLU A 52 13.86 3.79 -5.68
CA GLU A 52 13.77 5.03 -6.45
C GLU A 52 12.84 6.07 -5.77
N PRO A 53 13.17 6.57 -4.57
CA PRO A 53 12.27 7.41 -3.77
C PRO A 53 11.84 8.69 -4.50
N ALA A 54 12.68 9.22 -5.40
CA ALA A 54 12.36 10.38 -6.23
C ALA A 54 11.16 10.16 -7.17
N LYS A 55 10.78 8.91 -7.47
CA LYS A 55 9.57 8.59 -8.27
C LYS A 55 8.28 8.62 -7.45
N LEU A 56 8.36 8.60 -6.12
CA LEU A 56 7.19 8.54 -5.24
C LEU A 56 6.16 9.65 -5.51
N PRO A 57 6.53 10.94 -5.71
CA PRO A 57 5.53 11.97 -5.97
C PRO A 57 4.77 11.76 -7.29
N ALA A 58 5.44 11.23 -8.32
CA ALA A 58 4.78 10.88 -9.59
C ALA A 58 3.86 9.66 -9.42
N ALA A 59 4.28 8.65 -8.66
CA ALA A 59 3.46 7.50 -8.35
C ALA A 59 2.19 7.89 -7.58
N VAL A 60 2.31 8.74 -6.55
CA VAL A 60 1.16 9.21 -5.75
C VAL A 60 0.14 9.97 -6.61
N ARG A 61 0.60 10.82 -7.54
CA ARG A 61 -0.30 11.48 -8.51
C ARG A 61 -1.03 10.46 -9.37
N ALA A 62 -0.31 9.49 -9.93
CA ALA A 62 -0.90 8.43 -10.72
C ALA A 62 -1.91 7.60 -9.91
N MET A 63 -1.64 7.31 -8.63
CA MET A 63 -2.58 6.64 -7.74
C MET A 63 -3.88 7.42 -7.58
N GLY A 64 -3.82 8.75 -7.41
CA GLY A 64 -5.00 9.62 -7.35
C GLY A 64 -5.77 9.65 -8.67
N GLU A 65 -5.08 9.81 -9.80
CA GLU A 65 -5.68 9.83 -11.15
C GLU A 65 -6.43 8.52 -11.48
N TYR A 66 -5.89 7.38 -11.04
CA TYR A 66 -6.54 6.07 -11.21
C TYR A 66 -7.53 5.72 -10.09
N GLY A 67 -7.78 6.63 -9.14
CA GLY A 67 -8.72 6.43 -8.06
C GLY A 67 -8.30 5.37 -7.03
N LEU A 68 -7.01 4.99 -7.00
CA LEU A 68 -6.48 4.01 -6.05
C LEU A 68 -6.46 4.53 -4.60
N LEU A 69 -6.67 5.83 -4.41
CA LEU A 69 -6.66 6.52 -3.12
C LEU A 69 -8.07 6.83 -2.57
N ARG A 70 -9.12 6.64 -3.39
CA ARG A 70 -10.49 7.09 -3.08
C ARG A 70 -11.13 6.29 -1.96
N GLU A 71 -10.99 4.98 -2.01
CA GLU A 71 -11.57 4.07 -1.01
C GLU A 71 -10.55 3.86 0.11
N LEU A 72 -10.66 4.67 1.18
CA LEU A 72 -9.69 4.68 2.27
C LEU A 72 -9.46 3.31 2.91
N ASP A 73 -10.53 2.52 3.06
CA ASP A 73 -10.47 1.18 3.66
C ASP A 73 -9.69 0.19 2.77
N GLN A 74 -9.56 0.48 1.47
CA GLN A 74 -8.81 -0.34 0.50
C GLN A 74 -7.42 0.22 0.18
N ALA A 75 -7.12 1.44 0.62
CA ALA A 75 -5.87 2.14 0.30
C ALA A 75 -4.70 1.80 1.24
N GLY A 76 -4.84 0.75 2.07
CA GLY A 76 -3.84 0.37 3.07
C GLY A 76 -2.46 0.15 2.47
N LEU A 77 -2.38 -0.60 1.38
CA LEU A 77 -1.12 -0.87 0.66
C LEU A 77 -0.41 0.42 0.24
N GLN A 78 -1.16 1.38 -0.31
CA GLN A 78 -0.65 2.66 -0.79
C GLN A 78 -0.18 3.54 0.38
N VAL A 79 -1.01 3.66 1.43
CA VAL A 79 -0.65 4.42 2.65
C VAL A 79 0.63 3.86 3.27
N GLY A 80 0.66 2.54 3.45
CA GLY A 80 1.81 1.82 3.98
C GLY A 80 3.06 2.03 3.14
N PHE A 81 2.95 1.90 1.83
CA PHE A 81 4.09 2.06 0.92
C PHE A 81 4.67 3.47 0.97
N ILE A 82 3.82 4.50 0.89
CA ILE A 82 4.26 5.90 1.03
C ILE A 82 4.95 6.09 2.38
N ALA A 83 4.37 5.59 3.47
CA ALA A 83 4.95 5.65 4.81
C ALA A 83 6.32 4.97 4.89
N GLY A 84 6.47 3.77 4.32
CA GLY A 84 7.73 3.02 4.33
C GLY A 84 8.84 3.71 3.51
N VAL A 85 8.50 4.32 2.37
CA VAL A 85 9.47 5.12 1.60
C VAL A 85 9.90 6.35 2.39
N LEU A 86 8.98 7.05 3.07
CA LEU A 86 9.33 8.19 3.92
C LEU A 86 10.21 7.76 5.10
N ALA A 87 9.93 6.61 5.72
CA ALA A 87 10.68 6.07 6.85
C ALA A 87 12.16 5.87 6.54
N THR A 88 12.47 5.42 5.32
CA THR A 88 13.84 5.13 4.86
C THR A 88 14.54 6.33 4.23
N ASN A 89 13.84 7.47 4.09
CA ASN A 89 14.36 8.68 3.45
C ASN A 89 14.06 9.93 4.31
N PRO A 90 14.51 9.98 5.58
CA PRO A 90 14.14 11.05 6.51
C PRO A 90 14.55 12.45 6.04
N ASP A 91 15.74 12.59 5.48
CA ASP A 91 16.27 13.89 5.01
C ASP A 91 15.50 14.44 3.80
N ASP A 92 14.93 13.55 2.99
CA ASP A 92 14.20 13.88 1.78
C ASP A 92 12.67 13.89 1.97
N ALA A 93 12.16 13.42 3.11
CA ALA A 93 10.74 13.22 3.34
C ALA A 93 9.90 14.47 3.06
N ALA A 94 10.31 15.62 3.63
CA ALA A 94 9.60 16.89 3.41
C ALA A 94 9.62 17.30 1.93
N ARG A 95 10.74 17.11 1.23
CA ARG A 95 10.86 17.41 -0.20
C ARG A 95 9.94 16.51 -1.03
N LEU A 96 9.89 15.21 -0.74
CA LEU A 96 9.02 14.26 -1.42
C LEU A 96 7.54 14.62 -1.21
N ILE A 97 7.13 14.88 0.03
CA ILE A 97 5.77 15.30 0.39
C ILE A 97 5.39 16.60 -0.33
N ALA A 98 6.28 17.60 -0.33
CA ALA A 98 6.03 18.88 -0.96
C ALA A 98 5.69 18.74 -2.46
N GLN A 99 6.35 17.80 -3.14
CA GLN A 99 6.18 17.50 -4.56
C GLN A 99 4.91 16.69 -4.88
N MET A 100 4.20 16.15 -3.88
CA MET A 100 2.92 15.44 -4.10
C MET A 100 1.73 16.38 -4.31
N PHE A 101 1.88 17.65 -3.93
CA PHE A 101 0.87 18.68 -4.11
C PHE A 101 0.97 19.38 -5.47
N PRO A 102 -0.14 19.97 -5.98
CA PRO A 102 -1.49 19.97 -5.38
C PRO A 102 -2.14 18.58 -5.45
N MET A 103 -2.99 18.29 -4.45
CA MET A 103 -3.70 17.01 -4.32
C MET A 103 -5.17 17.29 -3.97
N PRO A 104 -6.14 16.56 -4.56
CA PRO A 104 -7.55 16.70 -4.22
C PRO A 104 -7.81 16.48 -2.72
N PRO A 105 -8.76 17.21 -2.09
CA PRO A 105 -9.06 17.04 -0.67
C PRO A 105 -9.36 15.61 -0.24
N GLU A 106 -10.01 14.81 -1.10
CA GLU A 106 -10.28 13.37 -0.88
C GLU A 106 -8.99 12.56 -0.65
N ASP A 107 -7.95 12.81 -1.43
CA ASP A 107 -6.71 12.04 -1.39
C ASP A 107 -5.78 12.49 -0.25
N GLN A 108 -5.95 13.71 0.29
CA GLN A 108 -5.11 14.26 1.36
C GLN A 108 -5.12 13.41 2.64
N VAL A 109 -6.19 12.65 2.89
CA VAL A 109 -6.27 11.74 4.04
C VAL A 109 -5.16 10.67 3.98
N ILE A 110 -4.84 10.18 2.79
CA ILE A 110 -3.77 9.21 2.56
C ILE A 110 -2.43 9.79 2.99
N LEU A 111 -2.15 11.03 2.59
CA LEU A 111 -0.89 11.69 2.91
C LEU A 111 -0.74 11.96 4.41
N ILE A 112 -1.81 12.38 5.09
CA ILE A 112 -1.81 12.58 6.54
C ILE A 112 -1.49 11.27 7.26
N LYS A 113 -2.20 10.18 6.90
CA LYS A 113 -1.93 8.85 7.47
C LYS A 113 -0.51 8.38 7.16
N ALA A 114 -0.04 8.53 5.93
CA ALA A 114 1.30 8.08 5.53
C ALA A 114 2.42 8.80 6.27
N ILE A 115 2.27 10.10 6.54
CA ILE A 115 3.23 10.85 7.37
C ILE A 115 3.23 10.30 8.80
N ALA A 116 2.07 10.14 9.43
CA ALA A 116 1.97 9.59 10.78
C ALA A 116 2.48 8.14 10.88
N PHE A 117 2.24 7.34 9.84
CA PHE A 117 2.62 5.93 9.77
C PHE A 117 4.09 5.72 9.42
N SER A 118 4.78 6.76 8.90
CA SER A 118 6.18 6.68 8.48
C SER A 118 7.12 6.26 9.61
N GLY A 119 6.78 6.57 10.87
CA GLY A 119 7.67 6.33 12.00
C GLY A 119 8.86 7.29 12.06
N LEU A 120 8.88 8.35 11.25
CA LEU A 120 9.87 9.43 11.37
C LEU A 120 9.84 10.02 12.78
N PRO A 121 10.98 10.19 13.48
CA PRO A 121 10.99 10.74 14.83
C PRO A 121 10.31 12.12 14.94
N ASN A 122 10.37 12.91 13.86
CA ASN A 122 9.79 14.24 13.74
C ASN A 122 8.49 14.28 12.90
N TRP A 123 7.78 13.16 12.70
CA TRP A 123 6.61 13.10 11.82
C TRP A 123 5.53 14.15 12.13
N LYS A 124 5.34 14.52 13.40
CA LYS A 124 4.41 15.59 13.80
C LYS A 124 4.83 16.96 13.26
N ALA A 125 6.11 17.27 13.32
CA ALA A 125 6.66 18.51 12.77
C ALA A 125 6.52 18.52 11.23
N VAL A 126 6.78 17.38 10.59
CA VAL A 126 6.57 17.21 9.15
C VAL A 126 5.09 17.42 8.79
N LEU A 127 4.15 16.78 9.49
CA LEU A 127 2.72 16.94 9.25
C LEU A 127 2.26 18.40 9.44
N SER A 128 2.71 19.04 10.52
CA SER A 128 2.41 20.45 10.81
C SER A 128 2.89 21.39 9.70
N ALA A 129 4.06 21.15 9.11
CA ALA A 129 4.61 21.97 8.02
C ALA A 129 3.76 21.94 6.74
N PHE A 130 2.90 20.93 6.56
CA PHE A 130 2.00 20.81 5.40
C PHE A 130 0.54 21.09 5.73
N ALA A 131 0.18 21.39 6.98
CA ALA A 131 -1.20 21.53 7.43
C ALA A 131 -1.96 22.63 6.66
N GLU A 132 -1.32 23.78 6.44
CA GLU A 132 -1.91 24.92 5.71
C GLU A 132 -2.26 24.59 4.24
N ARG A 133 -1.64 23.55 3.67
CA ARG A 133 -1.94 23.08 2.30
C ARG A 133 -3.14 22.14 2.25
N MET A 134 -3.66 21.71 3.40
CA MET A 134 -4.76 20.76 3.56
C MET A 134 -5.87 21.30 4.48
N PRO A 135 -6.38 22.54 4.26
CA PRO A 135 -7.29 23.20 5.21
C PRO A 135 -8.61 22.42 5.42
N ALA A 136 -9.08 21.68 4.40
CA ALA A 136 -10.27 20.83 4.50
C ALA A 136 -10.07 19.60 5.43
N ARG A 137 -8.84 19.32 5.86
CA ARG A 137 -8.47 18.16 6.69
C ARG A 137 -7.96 18.55 8.08
N GLN A 138 -8.15 19.80 8.50
CA GLN A 138 -7.65 20.29 9.79
C GLN A 138 -8.10 19.42 10.97
N VAL A 139 -9.36 18.96 10.99
CA VAL A 139 -9.87 18.07 12.04
C VAL A 139 -9.06 16.77 12.16
N LEU A 140 -8.72 16.16 11.03
CA LEU A 140 -7.92 14.94 11.02
C LEU A 140 -6.46 15.22 11.41
N ILE A 141 -5.91 16.33 10.93
CA ILE A 141 -4.56 16.78 11.28
C ILE A 141 -4.46 17.00 12.78
N ASP A 142 -5.41 17.73 13.38
CA ASP A 142 -5.45 18.01 14.82
C ASP A 142 -5.59 16.72 15.64
N LYS A 143 -6.40 15.75 15.17
CA LYS A 143 -6.48 14.43 15.80
C LYS A 143 -5.12 13.73 15.88
N TYR A 144 -4.29 13.82 14.84
CA TYR A 144 -2.94 13.23 14.86
C TYR A 144 -1.93 14.07 15.66
N LEU A 145 -1.98 15.40 15.54
CA LEU A 145 -1.02 16.28 16.21
C LEU A 145 -1.25 16.32 17.72
N PHE A 146 -2.50 16.46 18.15
CA PHE A 146 -2.88 16.80 19.52
C PHE A 146 -3.84 15.80 20.17
N GLY A 147 -4.49 14.94 19.39
CA GLY A 147 -5.46 13.96 19.87
C GLY A 147 -4.90 12.55 20.03
N ASP A 148 -5.78 11.57 19.81
CA ASP A 148 -5.57 10.13 19.94
C ASP A 148 -5.22 9.44 18.61
N GLY A 149 -4.68 10.19 17.63
CA GLY A 149 -4.29 9.62 16.35
C GLY A 149 -3.22 8.54 16.48
N LYS A 150 -3.60 7.29 16.22
CA LYS A 150 -2.72 6.10 16.26
C LYS A 150 -1.81 6.04 15.03
N THR A 151 -0.54 5.77 15.24
CA THR A 151 0.42 5.41 14.20
C THR A 151 0.23 3.96 13.76
N LEU A 152 0.88 3.55 12.66
CA LEU A 152 0.72 2.21 12.08
C LEU A 152 0.93 1.08 13.10
N PHE A 153 1.97 1.17 13.92
CA PHE A 153 2.31 0.15 14.91
C PHE A 153 1.51 0.25 16.21
N GLU A 154 0.58 1.20 16.33
CA GLU A 154 -0.39 1.31 17.43
C GLU A 154 -1.78 0.82 17.01
N LEU A 155 -2.01 0.65 15.70
CA LEU A 155 -3.28 0.14 15.20
C LEU A 155 -3.46 -1.35 15.55
N PRO A 156 -4.64 -1.73 16.07
CA PRO A 156 -5.05 -3.13 16.17
C PRO A 156 -5.20 -3.74 14.78
N LEU A 157 -4.72 -4.98 14.62
CA LEU A 157 -4.81 -5.68 13.33
C LEU A 157 -6.24 -6.07 12.97
N ASP A 158 -7.17 -6.12 13.93
CA ASP A 158 -8.59 -6.47 13.72
C ASP A 158 -9.46 -5.26 13.35
N GLU A 159 -8.88 -4.07 13.16
CA GLU A 159 -9.54 -2.91 12.54
C GLU A 159 -9.67 -3.03 11.00
N GLY A 160 -9.61 -4.25 10.45
CA GLY A 160 -9.87 -4.56 9.04
C GLY A 160 -8.61 -4.76 8.17
N SER A 161 -8.84 -5.09 6.90
CA SER A 161 -7.77 -5.39 5.93
C SER A 161 -6.84 -4.20 5.67
N PHE A 162 -7.32 -2.97 5.90
CA PHE A 162 -6.52 -1.74 5.83
C PHE A 162 -5.22 -1.82 6.63
N VAL A 163 -5.26 -2.32 7.87
CA VAL A 163 -4.08 -2.34 8.76
C VAL A 163 -3.08 -3.41 8.29
N LEU A 164 -3.58 -4.59 7.91
CA LEU A 164 -2.75 -5.65 7.33
C LEU A 164 -2.05 -5.17 6.05
N ASP A 165 -2.80 -4.57 5.13
CA ASP A 165 -2.29 -4.05 3.87
C ASP A 165 -1.32 -2.88 4.09
N SER A 166 -1.56 -2.04 5.10
CA SER A 166 -0.63 -0.97 5.49
C SER A 166 0.71 -1.52 5.96
N HIS A 167 0.74 -2.62 6.71
CA HIS A 167 2.00 -3.28 7.05
C HIS A 167 2.70 -3.90 5.83
N TRP A 168 1.95 -4.47 4.87
CA TRP A 168 2.53 -4.94 3.61
C TRP A 168 3.14 -3.82 2.79
N GLY A 169 2.41 -2.71 2.63
CA GLY A 169 2.91 -1.52 1.96
C GLY A 169 4.16 -0.99 2.65
N TYR A 170 4.11 -0.85 3.97
CA TYR A 170 5.25 -0.38 4.76
C TYR A 170 6.46 -1.28 4.57
N TYR A 171 6.27 -2.60 4.57
CA TYR A 171 7.32 -3.55 4.25
C TYR A 171 7.88 -3.33 2.85
N PHE A 172 7.05 -3.24 1.80
CA PHE A 172 7.55 -3.00 0.43
C PHE A 172 8.28 -1.68 0.26
N GLY A 173 7.92 -0.64 1.04
CA GLY A 173 8.61 0.65 0.99
C GLY A 173 9.91 0.71 1.81
N SER A 174 10.07 -0.14 2.83
CA SER A 174 11.14 0.02 3.84
C SER A 174 11.98 -1.23 4.13
N GLY A 175 11.47 -2.42 3.83
CA GLY A 175 12.02 -3.70 4.29
C GLY A 175 11.86 -3.97 5.79
N SER A 176 11.03 -3.20 6.51
CA SER A 176 10.89 -3.31 7.96
C SER A 176 10.44 -4.70 8.44
N GLU A 177 11.31 -5.40 9.16
CA GLU A 177 11.02 -6.69 9.79
C GLU A 177 9.92 -6.59 10.86
N ALA A 178 9.80 -5.46 11.56
CA ALA A 178 8.75 -5.24 12.55
C ALA A 178 7.35 -5.27 11.92
N ALA A 179 7.21 -4.72 10.71
CA ALA A 179 5.97 -4.76 9.93
C ALA A 179 5.64 -6.21 9.51
N VAL A 180 6.64 -6.99 9.09
CA VAL A 180 6.48 -8.43 8.84
C VAL A 180 6.06 -9.15 10.13
N GLY A 181 6.69 -8.86 11.26
CA GLY A 181 6.32 -9.43 12.56
C GLY A 181 4.87 -9.13 12.96
N ARG A 182 4.36 -7.94 12.64
CA ARG A 182 2.93 -7.61 12.80
C ARG A 182 2.04 -8.47 11.89
N ILE A 183 2.37 -8.61 10.60
CA ILE A 183 1.60 -9.49 9.68
C ILE A 183 1.60 -10.94 10.18
N VAL A 184 2.75 -11.43 10.63
CA VAL A 184 2.91 -12.79 11.19
C VAL A 184 2.08 -12.97 12.47
N SER A 185 1.97 -11.94 13.32
CA SER A 185 1.18 -12.05 14.56
C SER A 185 -0.30 -12.35 14.32
N ALA A 186 -0.86 -11.96 13.15
CA ALA A 186 -2.22 -12.30 12.77
C ALA A 186 -2.46 -13.81 12.64
N LEU A 187 -1.40 -14.61 12.41
CA LEU A 187 -1.51 -16.07 12.34
C LEU A 187 -1.95 -16.72 13.66
N ALA A 188 -1.84 -16.01 14.78
CA ALA A 188 -2.38 -16.48 16.06
C ALA A 188 -3.90 -16.71 16.02
N TRP A 189 -4.62 -15.99 15.15
CA TRP A 189 -6.08 -16.10 15.03
C TRP A 189 -6.56 -17.27 14.17
N MET A 190 -5.66 -18.05 13.58
CA MET A 190 -6.03 -19.24 12.78
C MET A 190 -6.79 -20.31 13.57
N SER A 191 -6.74 -20.26 14.91
CA SER A 191 -7.51 -21.13 15.81
C SER A 191 -8.72 -20.45 16.46
N GLU A 192 -8.95 -19.15 16.20
CA GLU A 192 -10.08 -18.41 16.76
C GLU A 192 -11.33 -18.60 15.91
N GLY A 193 -12.03 -19.73 16.14
CA GLY A 193 -13.15 -20.19 15.31
C GLY A 193 -14.41 -19.31 15.33
N ASP A 194 -14.51 -18.33 16.22
CA ASP A 194 -15.74 -17.54 16.43
C ASP A 194 -15.71 -16.15 15.78
N SER A 195 -14.57 -15.69 15.26
CA SER A 195 -14.42 -14.37 14.63
C SER A 195 -14.09 -14.49 13.14
N VAL A 196 -15.05 -14.11 12.29
CA VAL A 196 -14.85 -14.09 10.83
C VAL A 196 -13.80 -13.10 10.41
N ASP A 197 -13.81 -11.91 11.00
CA ASP A 197 -12.86 -10.86 10.64
C ASP A 197 -11.43 -11.32 10.95
N ARG A 198 -11.19 -11.85 12.16
CA ARG A 198 -9.87 -12.33 12.55
C ARG A 198 -9.42 -13.56 11.75
N LEU A 199 -10.31 -14.53 11.52
CA LEU A 199 -9.98 -15.68 10.69
C LEU A 199 -9.68 -15.25 9.24
N THR A 200 -10.44 -14.29 8.70
CA THR A 200 -10.21 -13.73 7.37
C THR A 200 -8.85 -13.06 7.28
N ILE A 201 -8.52 -12.19 8.24
CA ILE A 201 -7.23 -11.49 8.31
C ILE A 201 -6.08 -12.51 8.44
N ALA A 202 -6.21 -13.52 9.30
CA ALA A 202 -5.20 -14.55 9.49
C ALA A 202 -4.99 -15.42 8.25
N ALA A 203 -6.07 -15.83 7.58
CA ALA A 203 -6.03 -16.59 6.35
C ALA A 203 -5.37 -15.79 5.21
N MET A 204 -5.71 -14.49 5.09
CA MET A 204 -5.07 -13.57 4.15
C MET A 204 -3.59 -13.38 4.46
N ALA A 205 -3.22 -13.15 5.72
CA ALA A 205 -1.84 -13.04 6.15
C ALA A 205 -1.05 -14.29 5.77
N LYS A 206 -1.57 -15.48 6.11
CA LYS A 206 -0.93 -16.76 5.81
C LYS A 206 -0.67 -16.95 4.31
N TRP A 207 -1.67 -16.69 3.49
CA TRP A 207 -1.53 -16.84 2.04
C TRP A 207 -0.57 -15.81 1.44
N THR A 208 -0.71 -14.54 1.80
CA THR A 208 0.14 -13.46 1.27
C THR A 208 1.60 -13.61 1.71
N LEU A 209 1.86 -14.02 2.96
CA LEU A 209 3.21 -14.33 3.43
C LEU A 209 3.84 -15.45 2.59
N ALA A 210 3.12 -16.56 2.39
CA ALA A 210 3.62 -17.69 1.62
C ALA A 210 3.87 -17.31 0.15
N SER A 211 2.92 -16.60 -0.47
CA SER A 211 3.03 -16.18 -1.87
C SER A 211 4.19 -15.21 -2.11
N ASN A 212 4.35 -14.20 -1.26
CA ASN A 212 5.42 -13.21 -1.42
C ASN A 212 6.78 -13.82 -1.13
N ALA A 213 6.90 -14.66 -0.09
CA ALA A 213 8.18 -15.28 0.29
C ALA A 213 8.75 -16.25 -0.78
N THR A 214 7.93 -16.75 -1.72
CA THR A 214 8.45 -17.54 -2.87
C THR A 214 9.36 -16.73 -3.81
N ARG A 215 9.17 -15.41 -3.86
CA ARG A 215 9.82 -14.50 -4.81
C ARG A 215 10.70 -13.46 -4.12
N ASP A 216 10.65 -13.41 -2.80
CA ASP A 216 11.30 -12.42 -1.96
C ASP A 216 12.15 -13.13 -0.91
N LYS A 217 13.45 -13.27 -1.22
CA LYS A 217 14.40 -13.98 -0.36
C LYS A 217 14.54 -13.28 1.00
N ASP A 218 14.59 -11.95 1.00
CA ASP A 218 14.72 -11.18 2.23
C ASP A 218 13.51 -11.39 3.13
N LEU A 219 12.30 -11.43 2.54
CA LEU A 219 11.08 -11.79 3.28
C LEU A 219 11.20 -13.18 3.88
N LEU A 220 11.59 -14.19 3.10
CA LEU A 220 11.72 -15.56 3.58
C LEU A 220 12.72 -15.65 4.76
N ASP A 221 13.83 -14.93 4.68
CA ASP A 221 14.83 -14.89 5.75
C ASP A 221 14.27 -14.18 7.01
N THR A 222 13.53 -13.07 6.85
CA THR A 222 12.80 -12.43 7.95
C THR A 222 11.78 -13.39 8.59
N LEU A 223 11.00 -14.14 7.79
CA LEU A 223 10.03 -15.12 8.31
C LEU A 223 10.70 -16.20 9.16
N LYS A 224 11.87 -16.69 8.73
CA LYS A 224 12.68 -17.62 9.52
C LYS A 224 13.14 -17.00 10.84
N GLY A 225 13.55 -15.73 10.82
CA GLY A 225 13.87 -14.98 12.05
C GLY A 225 12.68 -14.86 13.00
N GLN A 226 11.49 -14.57 12.46
CA GLN A 226 10.25 -14.43 13.24
C GLN A 226 9.85 -15.71 13.99
N MET A 227 10.28 -16.89 13.57
CA MET A 227 10.05 -18.14 14.32
C MET A 227 10.56 -18.10 15.76
N ASN A 228 11.58 -17.29 16.04
CA ASN A 228 12.18 -17.14 17.37
C ASN A 228 11.61 -15.97 18.17
N VAL A 229 10.85 -15.08 17.53
CA VAL A 229 10.33 -13.84 18.12
C VAL A 229 8.85 -13.98 18.49
N GLN A 230 8.09 -14.73 17.70
CA GLN A 230 6.65 -14.87 17.88
C GLN A 230 6.31 -15.69 19.13
N GLU A 231 5.59 -15.07 20.06
CA GLU A 231 5.23 -15.70 21.34
C GLU A 231 4.19 -16.81 21.16
N SER A 232 3.17 -16.57 20.32
CA SER A 232 2.07 -17.50 20.09
C SER A 232 2.55 -18.79 19.41
N ASP A 233 2.33 -19.93 20.08
CA ASP A 233 2.55 -21.26 19.50
C ASP A 233 1.71 -21.49 18.24
N VAL A 234 0.49 -20.94 18.19
CA VAL A 234 -0.38 -21.02 17.01
C VAL A 234 0.22 -20.26 15.84
N ALA A 235 0.69 -19.03 16.08
CA ALA A 235 1.37 -18.24 15.06
C ALA A 235 2.62 -18.94 14.56
N ARG A 236 3.48 -19.47 15.46
CA ARG A 236 4.69 -20.22 15.09
C ARG A 236 4.38 -21.48 14.27
N ARG A 237 3.31 -22.21 14.58
CA ARG A 237 2.89 -23.40 13.81
C ARG A 237 2.55 -23.02 12.37
N HIS A 238 1.68 -22.02 12.19
CA HIS A 238 1.29 -21.59 10.84
C HIS A 238 2.40 -20.86 10.09
N LEU A 239 3.29 -20.15 10.79
CA LEU A 239 4.48 -19.55 10.19
C LEU A 239 5.40 -20.64 9.61
N ARG A 240 5.58 -21.77 10.31
CA ARG A 240 6.35 -22.91 9.79
C ARG A 240 5.75 -23.46 8.50
N GLU A 241 4.43 -23.57 8.42
CA GLU A 241 3.73 -23.99 7.19
C GLU A 241 3.94 -23.00 6.04
N VAL A 242 3.90 -21.69 6.34
CA VAL A 242 4.17 -20.61 5.38
C VAL A 242 5.59 -20.71 4.83
N ILE A 243 6.60 -20.86 5.71
CA ILE A 243 8.01 -20.98 5.32
C ILE A 243 8.19 -22.22 4.45
N LEU A 244 7.67 -23.38 4.87
CA LEU A 244 7.77 -24.62 4.12
C LEU A 244 7.16 -24.47 2.72
N ALA A 245 5.95 -23.93 2.61
CA ALA A 245 5.30 -23.74 1.32
C ALA A 245 6.01 -22.74 0.41
N ALA A 246 6.66 -21.72 0.99
CA ALA A 246 7.48 -20.78 0.23
C ALA A 246 8.74 -21.46 -0.32
N GLU A 247 9.43 -22.27 0.49
CA GLU A 247 10.64 -23.01 0.10
C GLU A 247 10.36 -24.11 -0.93
N THR A 248 9.21 -24.77 -0.85
CA THR A 248 8.81 -25.82 -1.79
C THR A 248 8.04 -25.31 -3.00
N PHE A 249 7.73 -24.00 -3.05
CA PHE A 249 6.85 -23.39 -4.04
C PHE A 249 5.41 -23.96 -4.06
N GLU A 250 4.98 -24.65 -2.99
CA GLU A 250 3.68 -25.32 -2.88
C GLU A 250 2.58 -24.45 -2.24
N THR A 251 2.50 -23.18 -2.62
CA THR A 251 1.54 -22.21 -2.02
C THR A 251 0.07 -22.49 -2.35
N ALA A 252 -0.20 -23.32 -3.37
CA ALA A 252 -1.55 -23.64 -3.82
C ALA A 252 -2.38 -24.36 -2.74
N LYS A 253 -1.75 -25.18 -1.90
CA LYS A 253 -2.43 -25.85 -0.77
C LYS A 253 -2.87 -24.83 0.28
N ILE A 254 -1.97 -23.93 0.68
CA ILE A 254 -2.29 -22.86 1.66
C ILE A 254 -3.49 -22.03 1.19
N ARG A 255 -3.52 -21.66 -0.09
CA ARG A 255 -4.66 -20.91 -0.66
C ARG A 255 -5.97 -21.68 -0.56
N ARG A 256 -5.98 -22.97 -0.94
CA ARG A 256 -7.19 -23.81 -0.86
C ARG A 256 -7.67 -23.95 0.57
N ASP A 257 -6.76 -24.22 1.49
CA ASP A 257 -7.07 -24.39 2.92
C ASP A 257 -7.63 -23.08 3.52
N ALA A 258 -7.09 -21.93 3.12
CA ALA A 258 -7.57 -20.61 3.53
C ALA A 258 -9.00 -20.32 3.04
N VAL A 259 -9.29 -20.58 1.76
CA VAL A 259 -10.63 -20.40 1.19
C VAL A 259 -11.64 -21.34 1.86
N ALA A 260 -11.28 -22.61 2.04
CA ALA A 260 -12.16 -23.60 2.67
C ALA A 260 -12.50 -23.25 4.12
N ALA A 261 -11.54 -22.72 4.89
CA ALA A 261 -11.78 -22.29 6.27
C ALA A 261 -12.79 -21.13 6.35
N ILE A 262 -12.69 -20.16 5.43
CA ILE A 262 -13.64 -19.04 5.35
C ILE A 262 -15.03 -19.52 4.93
N ASP A 263 -15.11 -20.39 3.92
CA ASP A 263 -16.38 -20.95 3.45
C ASP A 263 -17.09 -21.77 4.54
N GLN A 264 -16.34 -22.56 5.31
CA GLN A 264 -16.88 -23.30 6.44
C GLN A 264 -17.43 -22.37 7.52
N LEU A 265 -16.73 -21.28 7.84
CA LEU A 265 -17.17 -20.31 8.84
C LEU A 265 -18.42 -19.54 8.37
N LYS A 266 -18.55 -19.22 7.09
CA LYS A 266 -19.79 -18.66 6.52
C LYS A 266 -20.95 -19.65 6.53
N ALA A 267 -20.68 -20.94 6.35
CA ALA A 267 -21.73 -21.95 6.31
C ALA A 267 -22.23 -22.32 7.72
N ARG A 268 -21.33 -22.37 8.71
CA ARG A 268 -21.61 -22.94 10.05
C ARG A 268 -21.44 -21.95 11.20
N GLY A 269 -20.96 -20.74 10.94
CA GLY A 269 -20.71 -19.72 11.95
C GLY A 269 -21.96 -18.95 12.39
N PRO A 270 -21.80 -18.01 13.33
CA PRO A 270 -22.87 -17.14 13.84
C PRO A 270 -23.49 -16.30 12.71
N GLU A 271 -24.69 -15.73 12.92
CA GLU A 271 -25.40 -14.99 11.86
C GLU A 271 -24.59 -13.84 11.24
N SER A 272 -23.80 -13.15 12.05
CA SER A 272 -22.84 -12.12 11.61
C SER A 272 -21.79 -12.67 10.64
N ALA A 273 -21.36 -13.92 10.82
CA ALA A 273 -20.42 -14.62 9.95
C ALA A 273 -21.00 -14.94 8.58
N ARG A 274 -22.27 -15.36 8.55
CA ARG A 274 -22.96 -15.82 7.34
C ARG A 274 -23.28 -14.68 6.39
N ASN A 275 -23.55 -13.50 6.94
CA ASN A 275 -23.89 -12.28 6.18
C ASN A 275 -22.64 -11.45 5.78
N TYR A 276 -21.43 -11.97 6.00
CA TYR A 276 -20.19 -11.24 5.76
C TYR A 276 -19.79 -11.19 4.26
N ALA A 277 -19.74 -9.99 3.68
CA ALA A 277 -19.38 -9.72 2.29
C ALA A 277 -17.85 -9.73 2.08
N TRP A 278 -17.21 -10.90 2.25
CA TRP A 278 -15.75 -11.05 2.19
C TRP A 278 -15.10 -10.55 0.88
N TRP A 279 -15.80 -10.66 -0.26
CA TRP A 279 -15.26 -10.21 -1.55
C TRP A 279 -15.14 -8.68 -1.66
N GLY A 280 -15.90 -7.93 -0.86
CA GLY A 280 -15.77 -6.47 -0.78
C GLY A 280 -14.67 -6.00 0.18
N GLN A 281 -14.16 -6.90 1.04
CA GLN A 281 -13.16 -6.62 2.07
C GLN A 281 -11.79 -7.28 1.80
N ALA A 282 -11.70 -8.14 0.79
CA ALA A 282 -10.44 -8.66 0.27
C ALA A 282 -9.61 -7.47 -0.26
N GLY A 283 -8.60 -7.07 0.52
CA GLY A 283 -7.78 -5.90 0.26
C GLY A 283 -7.03 -5.94 -1.08
N GLN A 284 -6.55 -4.79 -1.55
CA GLN A 284 -5.93 -4.67 -2.86
C GLN A 284 -4.66 -5.53 -3.01
N THR A 285 -3.96 -5.84 -1.91
CA THR A 285 -2.81 -6.77 -1.92
C THR A 285 -3.21 -8.17 -2.39
N VAL A 286 -4.43 -8.62 -2.06
CA VAL A 286 -4.99 -9.91 -2.51
C VAL A 286 -5.48 -9.83 -3.95
N LEU A 287 -6.09 -8.72 -4.37
CA LEU A 287 -6.57 -8.54 -5.75
C LEU A 287 -5.41 -8.38 -6.75
N ALA A 288 -4.34 -7.67 -6.38
CA ALA A 288 -3.14 -7.53 -7.19
C ALA A 288 -2.41 -8.86 -7.42
N LEU A 289 -2.46 -9.79 -6.44
CA LEU A 289 -1.85 -11.11 -6.54
C LEU A 289 -2.79 -12.18 -7.12
N GLY A 290 -4.11 -12.01 -7.00
CA GLY A 290 -5.13 -12.87 -7.61
C GLY A 290 -5.06 -12.91 -9.14
N CYS A 291 -4.54 -11.86 -9.77
CA CYS A 291 -4.46 -11.71 -11.22
C CYS A 291 -3.29 -12.45 -11.89
N VAL A 292 -2.22 -12.71 -11.12
CA VAL A 292 -1.15 -13.63 -11.53
C VAL A 292 -1.61 -15.10 -11.40
N ALA A 293 -2.59 -15.38 -10.53
CA ALA A 293 -3.15 -16.70 -10.36
C ALA A 293 -4.24 -17.04 -11.40
N ALA A 294 -5.06 -16.07 -11.83
CA ALA A 294 -6.10 -16.28 -12.86
C ALA A 294 -5.51 -16.61 -14.24
N SER A 295 -4.38 -15.99 -14.58
CA SER A 295 -3.62 -16.26 -15.82
C SER A 295 -2.98 -17.65 -15.82
N ALA A 296 -2.71 -18.24 -14.65
CA ALA A 296 -2.17 -19.59 -14.50
C ALA A 296 -3.23 -20.71 -14.44
N MET A 297 -4.52 -20.38 -14.22
CA MET A 297 -5.63 -21.34 -14.09
C MET A 297 -6.48 -21.50 -15.37
N GLY A 298 -6.05 -20.96 -16.51
CA GLY A 298 -6.68 -21.21 -17.81
C GLY A 298 -8.09 -20.61 -18.02
N GLN A 299 -8.51 -19.69 -17.16
CA GLN A 299 -9.80 -18.99 -17.28
C GLN A 299 -9.66 -17.79 -18.24
N VAL A 300 -9.55 -18.08 -19.55
CA VAL A 300 -9.42 -17.06 -20.62
C VAL A 300 -10.79 -16.52 -21.07
N GLN A 301 -11.90 -17.15 -20.66
CA GLN A 301 -13.23 -16.85 -21.21
C GLN A 301 -13.91 -15.59 -20.66
N LEU A 302 -13.40 -15.01 -19.56
CA LEU A 302 -13.88 -13.74 -19.00
C LEU A 302 -12.76 -12.70 -19.15
N GLY A 303 -12.66 -12.11 -20.34
CA GLY A 303 -11.67 -11.11 -20.72
C GLY A 303 -11.82 -9.77 -19.99
N ILE A 304 -11.87 -9.78 -18.66
CA ILE A 304 -11.80 -8.60 -17.81
C ILE A 304 -10.33 -8.45 -17.41
N PRO A 305 -9.60 -7.43 -17.92
CA PRO A 305 -8.24 -7.19 -17.54
C PRO A 305 -8.18 -7.01 -16.03
N CYS A 306 -7.24 -7.71 -15.45
CA CYS A 306 -7.13 -7.99 -14.04
C CYS A 306 -6.56 -6.81 -13.24
N VAL A 307 -6.93 -5.61 -13.68
CA VAL A 307 -6.40 -4.32 -13.25
C VAL A 307 -7.45 -3.22 -13.36
N VAL A 308 -8.67 -3.57 -13.77
CA VAL A 308 -9.79 -2.66 -13.59
C VAL A 308 -10.15 -2.70 -12.10
N GLY A 309 -9.47 -1.83 -11.35
CA GLY A 309 -9.52 -1.67 -9.91
C GLY A 309 -10.93 -1.45 -9.36
N GLY A 310 -11.02 -1.48 -8.03
CA GLY A 310 -12.24 -1.57 -7.21
C GLY A 310 -13.45 -0.69 -7.59
N ALA A 311 -13.33 0.28 -8.50
CA ALA A 311 -14.46 1.00 -9.06
C ALA A 311 -15.35 0.14 -9.99
N VAL A 312 -14.78 -0.72 -10.86
CA VAL A 312 -15.60 -1.55 -11.77
C VAL A 312 -16.01 -2.86 -11.10
N SER A 313 -15.19 -3.42 -10.21
CA SER A 313 -15.58 -4.59 -9.41
C SER A 313 -16.79 -4.27 -8.53
N THR A 314 -16.85 -3.10 -7.90
CA THR A 314 -18.00 -2.71 -7.06
C THR A 314 -19.26 -2.42 -7.89
N ALA A 315 -19.13 -1.84 -9.08
CA ALA A 315 -20.27 -1.63 -9.99
C ALA A 315 -20.78 -2.95 -10.61
N ALA A 316 -19.89 -3.85 -11.02
CA ALA A 316 -20.25 -5.16 -11.55
C ALA A 316 -20.83 -6.09 -10.47
N LEU A 317 -20.32 -6.04 -9.23
CA LEU A 317 -20.88 -6.78 -8.09
C LEU A 317 -22.28 -6.27 -7.70
N LYS A 318 -22.57 -4.98 -7.82
CA LYS A 318 -23.94 -4.43 -7.65
C LYS A 318 -24.93 -4.94 -8.70
N TYR A 319 -24.47 -5.23 -9.91
CA TYR A 319 -25.31 -5.74 -11.00
C TYR A 319 -25.40 -7.28 -11.05
N LEU A 320 -24.47 -7.99 -10.39
CA LEU A 320 -24.42 -9.45 -10.31
C LEU A 320 -24.95 -10.00 -8.98
N ALA A 321 -25.30 -9.14 -8.03
CA ALA A 321 -26.08 -9.53 -6.87
C ALA A 321 -27.45 -10.05 -7.36
N PRO A 322 -27.89 -11.26 -6.96
CA PRO A 322 -29.24 -11.71 -7.30
C PRO A 322 -30.23 -10.71 -6.71
N THR A 323 -31.11 -10.16 -7.55
CA THR A 323 -32.28 -9.43 -7.08
C THR A 323 -33.13 -10.40 -6.29
N THR A 324 -33.14 -10.28 -4.96
CA THR A 324 -34.13 -10.96 -4.14
C THR A 324 -35.53 -10.46 -4.50
N PRO A 325 -36.54 -11.34 -4.61
CA PRO A 325 -37.93 -10.93 -4.73
C PRO A 325 -38.41 -10.15 -3.49
#